data_AF-A0A316V7E9-F1
#
_entry.id   AF-A0A316V7E9-F1
#
_cell.length_a   1.000
_cell.length_b   1.000
_cell.length_c   1.000
_cell.angle_alpha   90.00
_cell.angle_beta   90.00
_cell.angle_gamma   90.00
#
_symmetry.space_group_name_H-M   'P 1'
#
loop_
_entity.id
_entity.type
_entity.pdbx_description
1 polymer ?
#
loop_
_entity_poly.entity_id
_entity_poly.type
_entity_poly.pdbx_seq_one_letter_code
_entity_poly.pdbx_strand_id
1 'polypeptide(L)'
;MPQNGDGPLDIAIAQANKPRLPPELLEQIVKEHALPCIYGDPIASSTLAACSLVNRTFRYWSLSARFAVIVAPRHVRDFRKWYARSQNDMQGFNRALFIALDDVSKLTSMSAGWDVEMLKLLQQQGPHLLHLSLWNSETRALLRDPAQIRGARRMVKQMRKGKLVQGEALSAIPLKSDFTNRNEAQTRAEMAAAKERARQTLPNWLRLELASKEAAKEVKRRYKAHISADARDVEIDWACMPEKLSICPSLPLHEHEEPLNFARMTIWTRVKELDVFVSVPSEVPRCLELISSLVASPLIKFRFSSINASLLISLTPNGQRVSDEGLQQPDINIAHGLQKVLQSHVLRSLLFDEFNNHRIPDIGMLERAIASMIRQSTCTSAMESTRAYGQERASTKEKKDSRPSLASSLAFDRTLSDNDGHASEQLVCVKVLQGNQAHYGKLKDRRQDFLVRALGIGSDPWKNVQH
;
A
#
# COMPACT_ATOMS: atom_id res chain seq x y z
N MET A 1 -14.68 -30.53 65.75
CA MET A 1 -14.90 -29.61 64.62
C MET A 1 -14.04 -28.37 64.85
N PRO A 2 -13.07 -28.11 63.97
CA PRO A 2 -13.04 -26.80 63.33
C PRO A 2 -12.99 -26.94 61.80
N GLN A 3 -13.67 -26.01 61.15
CA GLN A 3 -13.85 -25.92 59.71
C GLN A 3 -12.59 -25.35 59.08
N ASN A 4 -11.89 -26.14 58.27
CA ASN A 4 -10.93 -25.63 57.28
C ASN A 4 -11.75 -25.10 56.10
N GLY A 5 -12.00 -23.80 56.11
CA GLY A 5 -12.76 -23.08 55.09
C GLY A 5 -12.00 -21.89 54.50
N ASP A 6 -10.67 -21.97 54.38
CA ASP A 6 -9.88 -20.94 53.69
C ASP A 6 -9.99 -21.16 52.18
N GLY A 7 -11.07 -20.62 51.63
CA GLY A 7 -11.44 -20.74 50.23
C GLY A 7 -10.64 -19.83 49.28
N PRO A 8 -10.80 -20.02 47.96
CA PRO A 8 -10.21 -19.19 46.89
C PRO A 8 -10.64 -17.70 46.90
N LEU A 9 -11.51 -17.29 47.83
CA LEU A 9 -12.01 -15.92 47.99
C LEU A 9 -10.99 -15.00 48.68
N ASP A 10 -10.23 -15.47 49.66
CA ASP A 10 -9.25 -14.64 50.37
C ASP A 10 -8.05 -14.28 49.50
N ILE A 11 -7.72 -15.12 48.52
CA ILE A 11 -6.70 -14.84 47.50
C ILE A 11 -7.20 -13.74 46.54
N ALA A 12 -8.48 -13.73 46.20
CA ALA A 12 -9.07 -12.71 45.32
C ALA A 12 -9.13 -11.33 46.00
N ILE A 13 -9.45 -11.29 47.30
CA ILE A 13 -9.47 -10.06 48.11
C ILE A 13 -8.05 -9.53 48.34
N ALA A 14 -7.07 -10.42 48.61
CA ALA A 14 -5.66 -10.04 48.73
C ALA A 14 -5.05 -9.53 47.41
N GLN A 15 -5.56 -9.95 46.25
CA GLN A 15 -5.16 -9.43 44.94
C GLN A 15 -5.85 -8.12 44.55
N ALA A 16 -7.00 -7.79 45.16
CA ALA A 16 -7.70 -6.52 44.99
C ALA A 16 -7.01 -5.36 45.74
N ASN A 17 -6.35 -5.66 46.87
CA ASN A 17 -5.69 -4.67 47.73
C ASN A 17 -4.24 -4.31 47.36
N LYS A 18 -3.73 -4.80 46.22
CA LYS A 18 -2.41 -4.34 45.72
C LYS A 18 -2.58 -2.99 45.03
N PRO A 19 -1.72 -1.99 45.31
CA PRO A 19 -1.78 -0.72 44.59
C PRO A 19 -1.59 -0.98 43.10
N ARG A 20 -2.64 -0.73 42.30
CA ARG A 20 -2.59 -0.82 40.84
C ARG A 20 -2.42 0.58 40.30
N LEU A 21 -1.43 0.77 39.44
CA LEU A 21 -1.35 1.99 38.64
C LEU A 21 -2.61 2.07 37.76
N PRO A 22 -3.29 3.23 37.71
CA PRO A 22 -4.37 3.46 36.78
C PRO A 22 -3.92 3.18 35.34
N PRO A 23 -4.75 2.52 34.51
CA PRO A 23 -4.42 2.23 33.11
C PRO A 23 -4.08 3.50 32.31
N GLU A 24 -4.66 4.66 32.68
CA GLU A 24 -4.41 5.95 32.05
C GLU A 24 -2.95 6.39 32.23
N LEU A 25 -2.35 6.16 33.40
CA LEU A 25 -0.93 6.46 33.64
C LEU A 25 -0.03 5.53 32.83
N LEU A 26 -0.39 4.25 32.72
CA LEU A 26 0.36 3.30 31.89
C LEU A 26 0.30 3.69 30.41
N GLU A 27 -0.87 4.11 29.91
CA GLU A 27 -1.03 4.61 28.55
C GLU A 27 -0.20 5.89 28.33
N GLN A 28 -0.20 6.82 29.28
CA GLN A 28 0.59 8.04 29.22
C GLN A 28 2.09 7.75 29.13
N ILE A 29 2.61 6.84 29.98
CA ILE A 29 4.02 6.41 29.93
C ILE A 29 4.36 5.84 28.54
N VAL A 30 3.49 4.99 27.98
CA VAL A 30 3.71 4.46 26.62
C VAL A 30 3.72 5.58 25.58
N LYS A 31 2.77 6.53 25.65
CA LYS A 31 2.66 7.65 24.70
C LYS A 31 3.89 8.56 24.74
N GLU A 32 4.40 8.87 25.93
CA GLU A 32 5.60 9.70 26.11
C GLU A 32 6.85 9.05 25.50
N HIS A 33 6.96 7.72 25.55
CA HIS A 33 8.08 6.99 24.96
C HIS A 33 7.87 6.54 23.51
N ALA A 34 6.65 6.60 22.98
CA ALA A 34 6.35 6.15 21.61
C ALA A 34 7.11 6.97 20.56
N LEU A 35 7.02 8.30 20.64
CA LEU A 35 7.64 9.19 19.65
C LEU A 35 9.19 9.15 19.70
N PRO A 36 9.84 9.26 20.87
CA PRO A 36 11.30 9.09 20.96
C PRO A 36 11.78 7.73 20.47
N CYS A 37 11.04 6.65 20.75
CA CYS A 37 11.36 5.31 20.24
C CYS A 37 11.39 5.26 18.70
N ILE A 38 10.43 5.93 18.04
CA ILE A 38 10.38 6.00 16.56
C ILE A 38 11.55 6.81 15.99
N TYR A 39 12.02 7.84 16.70
CA TYR A 39 13.22 8.57 16.33
C TYR A 39 14.52 7.79 16.61
N GLY A 40 14.43 6.61 17.22
CA GLY A 40 15.56 5.73 17.47
C GLY A 40 16.25 5.97 18.82
N ASP A 41 15.57 6.61 19.77
CA ASP A 41 16.10 6.77 21.13
C ASP A 41 16.25 5.38 21.79
N PRO A 42 17.49 4.95 22.13
CA PRO A 42 17.73 3.65 22.74
C PRO A 42 17.09 3.55 24.13
N ILE A 43 16.97 4.66 24.86
CA ILE A 43 16.36 4.68 26.20
C ILE A 43 14.88 4.39 26.05
N ALA A 44 14.16 5.15 25.22
CA ALA A 44 12.75 4.92 24.97
C ALA A 44 12.46 3.50 24.44
N SER A 45 13.29 2.98 23.53
CA SER A 45 13.14 1.60 23.05
C SER A 45 13.37 0.57 24.15
N SER A 46 14.35 0.78 25.02
CA SER A 46 14.64 -0.11 26.15
C SER A 46 13.53 -0.05 27.20
N THR A 47 13.04 1.15 27.52
CA THR A 47 11.92 1.37 28.43
C THR A 47 10.67 0.66 27.93
N LEU A 48 10.26 0.86 26.66
CA LEU A 48 9.10 0.15 26.10
C LEU A 48 9.31 -1.37 26.09
N ALA A 49 10.54 -1.86 25.87
CA ALA A 49 10.85 -3.28 25.99
C ALA A 49 10.66 -3.78 27.43
N ALA A 50 11.15 -3.05 28.44
CA ALA A 50 10.98 -3.39 29.84
C ALA A 50 9.50 -3.34 30.27
N CYS A 51 8.77 -2.30 29.87
CA CYS A 51 7.32 -2.17 30.07
C CYS A 51 6.56 -3.36 29.50
N SER A 52 7.04 -3.91 28.38
CA SER A 52 6.40 -5.07 27.76
C SER A 52 6.49 -6.38 28.54
N LEU A 53 7.35 -6.43 29.57
CA LEU A 53 7.54 -7.60 30.44
C LEU A 53 6.69 -7.53 31.72
N VAL A 54 6.05 -6.39 32.01
CA VAL A 54 5.37 -6.15 33.31
C VAL A 54 4.02 -6.87 33.39
N ASN A 55 3.11 -6.61 32.46
CA ASN A 55 1.78 -7.21 32.43
C ASN A 55 1.21 -7.27 31.01
N ARG A 56 0.10 -7.98 30.81
CA ARG A 56 -0.49 -8.20 29.47
C ARG A 56 -0.94 -6.91 28.77
N THR A 57 -1.56 -5.98 29.50
CA THR A 57 -2.07 -4.72 28.94
C THR A 57 -0.93 -3.80 28.54
N PHE A 58 0.03 -3.60 29.44
CA PHE A 58 1.21 -2.79 29.20
C PHE A 58 2.06 -3.39 28.10
N ARG A 59 2.18 -4.73 28.04
CA ARG A 59 2.78 -5.45 26.90
C ARG A 59 2.14 -5.08 25.58
N TYR A 60 0.82 -5.17 25.48
CA TYR A 60 0.13 -4.83 24.25
C TYR A 60 0.39 -3.38 23.84
N TRP A 61 0.25 -2.43 24.76
CA TRP A 61 0.48 -1.01 24.48
C TRP A 61 1.93 -0.70 24.14
N SER A 62 2.89 -1.22 24.89
CA SER A 62 4.32 -0.97 24.66
C SER A 62 4.80 -1.58 23.36
N LEU A 63 4.39 -2.82 23.02
CA LEU A 63 4.74 -3.43 21.74
C LEU A 63 4.04 -2.73 20.57
N SER A 64 2.77 -2.37 20.74
CA SER A 64 2.02 -1.57 19.77
C SER A 64 2.71 -0.22 19.52
N ALA A 65 3.12 0.50 20.55
CA ALA A 65 3.83 1.77 20.39
C ALA A 65 5.22 1.60 19.75
N ARG A 66 5.95 0.55 20.14
CA ARG A 66 7.30 0.27 19.63
C ARG A 66 7.33 -0.13 18.16
N PHE A 67 6.35 -0.91 17.71
CA PHE A 67 6.33 -1.51 16.37
C PHE A 67 5.24 -0.93 15.45
N ALA A 68 4.36 -0.07 15.97
CA ALA A 68 3.37 0.67 15.18
C ALA A 68 3.93 1.27 13.89
N VAL A 69 5.02 2.01 14.03
CA VAL A 69 5.66 2.73 12.93
C VAL A 69 7.09 2.25 12.83
N ILE A 70 7.40 1.56 11.74
CA ILE A 70 8.74 1.07 11.46
C ILE A 70 9.40 1.99 10.45
N VAL A 71 10.58 2.48 10.81
CA VAL A 71 11.52 3.14 9.91
C VAL A 71 12.70 2.20 9.73
N ALA A 72 12.83 1.61 8.54
CA ALA A 72 13.92 0.70 8.25
C ALA A 72 15.27 1.45 8.29
N PRO A 73 16.37 0.81 8.75
CA PRO A 73 17.70 1.37 8.64
C PRO A 73 18.04 1.71 7.19
N ARG A 74 18.75 2.81 6.97
CA ARG A 74 19.12 3.28 5.63
C ARG A 74 20.17 2.40 4.94
N HIS A 75 21.14 1.89 5.69
CA HIS A 75 22.18 1.05 5.11
C HIS A 75 21.74 -0.42 5.08
N VAL A 76 21.90 -1.06 3.92
CA VAL A 76 21.53 -2.47 3.69
C VAL A 76 22.14 -3.42 4.74
N ARG A 77 23.37 -3.18 5.17
CA ARG A 77 24.04 -4.00 6.20
C ARG A 77 23.33 -3.91 7.55
N ASP A 78 22.90 -2.71 7.93
CA ASP A 78 22.20 -2.48 9.19
C ASP A 78 20.77 -2.99 9.11
N PHE A 79 20.12 -2.83 7.96
CA PHE A 79 18.83 -3.44 7.67
C PHE A 79 18.87 -4.95 7.84
N ARG A 80 19.89 -5.65 7.31
CA ARG A 80 20.04 -7.10 7.50
C ARG A 80 20.16 -7.51 8.96
N LYS A 81 21.05 -6.85 9.69
CA LYS A 81 21.23 -7.09 11.13
C LYS A 81 19.96 -6.79 11.92
N TRP A 82 19.22 -5.76 11.53
CA TRP A 82 17.94 -5.41 12.14
C TRP A 82 16.87 -6.45 11.79
N TYR A 83 16.69 -6.79 10.52
CA TYR A 83 15.68 -7.72 10.02
C TYR A 83 15.83 -9.11 10.68
N ALA A 84 17.06 -9.63 10.76
CA ALA A 84 17.35 -10.91 11.41
C ALA A 84 16.98 -10.93 12.91
N ARG A 85 17.07 -9.78 13.60
CA ARG A 85 16.68 -9.66 15.01
C ARG A 85 15.18 -9.46 15.18
N SER A 86 14.53 -8.74 14.27
CA SER A 86 13.17 -8.25 14.46
C SER A 86 12.07 -9.15 13.85
N GLN A 87 12.42 -10.17 13.06
CA GLN A 87 11.45 -10.98 12.31
C GLN A 87 10.34 -11.62 13.18
N ASN A 88 10.64 -11.96 14.43
CA ASN A 88 9.70 -12.62 15.34
C ASN A 88 8.90 -11.65 16.23
N ASP A 89 9.39 -10.43 16.43
CA ASP A 89 8.88 -9.54 17.48
C ASP A 89 7.79 -8.59 16.99
N MET A 90 7.65 -8.40 15.68
CA MET A 90 6.85 -7.32 15.09
C MET A 90 5.51 -7.77 14.50
N GLN A 91 5.14 -9.05 14.59
CA GLN A 91 3.94 -9.56 13.94
C GLN A 91 2.66 -8.95 14.54
N GLY A 92 1.80 -8.39 13.69
CA GLY A 92 0.49 -7.85 14.07
C GLY A 92 0.49 -6.46 14.72
N PHE A 93 1.65 -5.86 15.00
CA PHE A 93 1.74 -4.50 15.58
C PHE A 93 2.05 -3.42 14.54
N ASN A 94 2.42 -3.80 13.32
CA ASN A 94 2.89 -2.87 12.30
C ASN A 94 1.72 -2.29 11.51
N ARG A 95 1.49 -0.99 11.66
CA ARG A 95 0.52 -0.24 10.85
C ARG A 95 1.19 0.58 9.76
N ALA A 96 2.43 0.99 9.96
CA ALA A 96 3.13 1.89 9.05
C ALA A 96 4.58 1.44 8.86
N LEU A 97 5.04 1.43 7.61
CA LEU A 97 6.40 1.04 7.24
C LEU A 97 7.02 2.04 6.26
N PHE A 98 8.19 2.55 6.61
CA PHE A 98 9.03 3.37 5.75
C PHE A 98 10.32 2.64 5.43
N ILE A 99 10.62 2.48 4.15
CA ILE A 99 11.85 1.86 3.66
C ILE A 99 12.59 2.85 2.77
N ALA A 100 13.86 3.08 3.09
CA ALA A 100 14.77 3.98 2.37
C ALA A 100 16.20 3.45 2.39
N LEU A 101 16.37 2.24 1.89
CA LEU A 101 17.63 1.57 1.66
C LEU A 101 18.39 2.26 0.53
N ASP A 102 19.66 2.56 0.78
CA ASP A 102 20.55 2.97 -0.30
C ASP A 102 20.79 1.77 -1.25
N ASP A 103 20.74 2.00 -2.57
CA ASP A 103 21.08 0.98 -3.56
C ASP A 103 22.60 0.76 -3.64
N VAL A 104 23.15 0.13 -2.61
CA VAL A 104 24.58 -0.23 -2.50
C VAL A 104 24.83 -1.60 -3.14
N SER A 105 23.83 -2.22 -3.77
CA SER A 105 23.92 -3.59 -4.32
C SER A 105 25.00 -3.71 -5.40
N LYS A 106 25.26 -2.63 -6.14
CA LYS A 106 26.33 -2.55 -7.15
C LYS A 106 27.74 -2.49 -6.56
N LEU A 107 27.88 -2.19 -5.27
CA LEU A 107 29.16 -1.82 -4.67
C LEU A 107 29.79 -2.94 -3.84
N THR A 108 29.02 -3.89 -3.30
CA THR A 108 29.59 -5.01 -2.50
C THR A 108 28.78 -6.29 -2.58
N SER A 109 29.44 -7.46 -2.51
CA SER A 109 28.76 -8.77 -2.40
C SER A 109 27.88 -8.88 -1.14
N MET A 110 28.27 -8.21 -0.05
CA MET A 110 27.53 -8.18 1.21
C MET A 110 26.21 -7.40 1.15
N SER A 111 25.98 -6.60 0.12
CA SER A 111 24.73 -5.89 -0.14
C SER A 111 23.87 -6.56 -1.22
N ALA A 112 24.30 -7.68 -1.83
CA ALA A 112 23.48 -8.39 -2.82
C ALA A 112 22.30 -9.14 -2.17
N GLY A 113 21.13 -9.15 -2.82
CA GLY A 113 19.95 -9.93 -2.39
C GLY A 113 19.10 -9.30 -1.28
N TRP A 114 19.31 -8.01 -0.98
CA TRP A 114 18.53 -7.27 0.03
C TRP A 114 17.07 -7.08 -0.37
N ASP A 115 16.82 -7.00 -1.68
CA ASP A 115 15.51 -6.90 -2.31
C ASP A 115 14.63 -8.10 -1.95
N VAL A 116 15.18 -9.31 -1.96
CA VAL A 116 14.47 -10.53 -1.55
C VAL A 116 14.06 -10.48 -0.07
N GLU A 117 14.93 -9.97 0.79
CA GLU A 117 14.63 -9.82 2.23
C GLU A 117 13.58 -8.73 2.47
N MET A 118 13.69 -7.62 1.76
CA MET A 118 12.69 -6.55 1.78
C MET A 118 11.33 -7.06 1.27
N LEU A 119 11.28 -7.83 0.18
CA LEU A 119 10.04 -8.42 -0.33
C LEU A 119 9.44 -9.41 0.68
N LYS A 120 10.26 -10.22 1.35
CA LYS A 120 9.81 -11.10 2.44
C LYS A 120 9.24 -10.31 3.62
N LEU A 121 9.89 -9.21 4.01
CA LEU A 121 9.36 -8.30 5.03
C LEU A 121 7.99 -7.75 4.61
N LEU A 122 7.87 -7.26 3.38
CA LEU A 122 6.61 -6.73 2.84
C LEU A 122 5.52 -7.80 2.75
N GLN A 123 5.87 -9.04 2.47
CA GLN A 123 4.92 -10.15 2.49
C GLN A 123 4.47 -10.50 3.91
N GLN A 124 5.37 -10.48 4.88
CA GLN A 124 5.07 -10.78 6.28
C GLN A 124 4.22 -9.68 6.93
N GLN A 125 4.53 -8.42 6.65
CA GLN A 125 3.88 -7.26 7.29
C GLN A 125 2.72 -6.70 6.47
N GLY A 126 2.74 -6.93 5.16
CA GLY A 126 1.81 -6.42 4.17
C GLY A 126 0.32 -6.43 4.51
N PRO A 127 -0.25 -7.52 5.06
CA PRO A 127 -1.68 -7.56 5.37
C PRO A 127 -2.12 -6.49 6.38
N HIS A 128 -1.23 -6.10 7.30
CA HIS A 128 -1.54 -5.19 8.40
C HIS A 128 -1.12 -3.74 8.13
N LEU A 129 -0.39 -3.49 7.04
CA LEU A 129 0.06 -2.15 6.71
C LEU A 129 -1.10 -1.27 6.25
N LEU A 130 -1.29 -0.17 6.96
CA LEU A 130 -2.13 0.95 6.55
C LEU A 130 -1.33 1.94 5.71
N HIS A 131 -0.08 2.22 6.10
CA HIS A 131 0.81 3.15 5.43
C HIS A 131 2.09 2.44 4.96
N LEU A 132 2.42 2.58 3.69
CA LEU A 132 3.69 2.14 3.13
C LEU A 132 4.36 3.29 2.39
N SER A 133 5.62 3.54 2.71
CA SER A 133 6.45 4.50 1.97
C SER A 133 7.75 3.82 1.54
N LEU A 134 8.01 3.85 0.24
CA LEU A 134 9.17 3.24 -0.38
C LEU A 134 10.01 4.29 -1.09
N TRP A 135 11.33 4.11 -1.02
CA TRP A 135 12.26 4.88 -1.82
C TRP A 135 12.52 4.23 -3.19
N ASN A 136 13.36 4.89 -3.98
CA ASN A 136 13.63 4.60 -5.38
C ASN A 136 13.87 3.11 -5.68
N SER A 137 14.86 2.52 -5.00
CA SER A 137 15.31 1.16 -5.28
C SER A 137 14.30 0.09 -4.87
N GLU A 138 13.55 0.38 -3.82
CA GLU A 138 12.55 -0.46 -3.17
C GLU A 138 11.24 -0.41 -3.93
N THR A 139 10.87 0.78 -4.39
CA THR A 139 9.77 0.97 -5.34
C THR A 139 10.04 0.12 -6.57
N ARG A 140 11.24 0.23 -7.17
CA ARG A 140 11.62 -0.58 -8.33
C ARG A 140 11.61 -2.08 -8.02
N ALA A 141 12.15 -2.52 -6.89
CA ALA A 141 12.16 -3.93 -6.50
C ALA A 141 10.74 -4.49 -6.34
N LEU A 142 9.85 -3.74 -5.69
CA LEU A 142 8.45 -4.12 -5.51
C LEU A 142 7.66 -4.09 -6.81
N LEU A 143 7.85 -3.05 -7.63
CA LEU A 143 7.14 -2.90 -8.89
C LEU A 143 7.59 -3.88 -9.96
N ARG A 144 8.80 -4.44 -9.86
CA ARG A 144 9.30 -5.53 -10.72
C ARG A 144 9.00 -6.93 -10.18
N ASP A 145 8.45 -7.06 -8.99
CA ASP A 145 8.15 -8.37 -8.40
C ASP A 145 7.01 -9.06 -9.18
N PRO A 146 7.28 -10.17 -9.91
CA PRO A 146 6.26 -10.87 -10.69
C PRO A 146 5.17 -11.47 -9.78
N ALA A 147 5.48 -11.63 -8.49
CA ALA A 147 4.55 -12.15 -7.52
C ALA A 147 3.42 -11.16 -7.18
N GLN A 148 3.52 -9.89 -7.64
CA GLN A 148 2.45 -8.89 -7.53
C GLN A 148 1.33 -9.09 -8.56
N ILE A 149 1.57 -9.68 -9.73
CA ILE A 149 0.52 -9.79 -10.75
C ILE A 149 -0.47 -10.89 -10.36
N ARG A 150 -1.73 -10.49 -10.12
CA ARG A 150 -2.83 -11.44 -9.85
C ARG A 150 -2.94 -12.43 -11.02
N GLY A 151 -2.69 -13.71 -10.74
CA GLY A 151 -2.81 -14.79 -11.73
C GLY A 151 -1.50 -15.27 -12.36
N ALA A 152 -0.39 -14.54 -12.25
CA ALA A 152 0.92 -15.04 -12.70
C ALA A 152 1.30 -16.35 -11.99
N ARG A 153 1.00 -16.46 -10.69
CA ARG A 153 1.15 -17.70 -9.92
C ARG A 153 0.19 -18.81 -10.35
N ARG A 154 -1.03 -18.49 -10.83
CA ARG A 154 -1.97 -19.51 -11.34
C ARG A 154 -1.49 -20.09 -12.67
N MET A 155 -0.95 -19.27 -13.58
CA MET A 155 -0.35 -19.75 -14.83
C MET A 155 0.89 -20.61 -14.57
N VAL A 156 1.80 -20.18 -13.69
CA VAL A 156 2.97 -21.01 -13.30
C VAL A 156 2.56 -22.31 -12.60
N LYS A 157 1.51 -22.28 -11.76
CA LYS A 157 0.97 -23.48 -11.06
C LYS A 157 0.16 -24.38 -12.01
N GLN A 158 -0.48 -23.85 -13.05
CA GLN A 158 -1.15 -24.61 -14.12
C GLN A 158 -0.15 -25.27 -15.08
N MET A 159 0.91 -24.54 -15.46
CA MET A 159 2.03 -25.09 -16.23
C MET A 159 2.79 -26.17 -15.43
N ARG A 160 3.02 -25.96 -14.13
CA ARG A 160 3.64 -26.97 -13.23
C ARG A 160 2.75 -28.18 -12.92
N LYS A 161 1.42 -28.06 -13.04
CA LYS A 161 0.47 -29.16 -12.84
C LYS A 161 0.10 -29.90 -14.13
N GLY A 162 0.74 -29.58 -15.26
CA GLY A 162 0.53 -30.28 -16.54
C GLY A 162 -0.91 -30.25 -17.04
N LYS A 163 -1.74 -29.31 -16.56
CA LYS A 163 -3.16 -29.21 -16.94
C LYS A 163 -3.35 -27.99 -17.84
N LEU A 164 -2.69 -28.04 -19.00
CA LEU A 164 -3.12 -27.26 -20.15
C LEU A 164 -4.05 -28.17 -20.95
N VAL A 165 -5.37 -27.94 -20.82
CA VAL A 165 -6.32 -28.43 -21.80
C VAL A 165 -6.04 -27.65 -23.08
N GLN A 166 -5.72 -28.37 -24.15
CA GLN A 166 -5.48 -27.81 -25.49
C GLN A 166 -6.63 -26.88 -25.90
N GLY A 167 -6.27 -25.67 -26.34
CA GLY A 167 -7.20 -24.73 -26.93
C GLY A 167 -6.57 -23.34 -27.02
N GLU A 168 -5.99 -23.06 -28.19
CA GLU A 168 -5.47 -21.75 -28.65
C GLU A 168 -4.07 -21.34 -28.21
N ALA A 169 -3.26 -21.10 -29.24
CA ALA A 169 -1.83 -20.90 -29.22
C ALA A 169 -1.48 -19.40 -29.19
N LEU A 170 -0.48 -19.01 -28.39
CA LEU A 170 0.40 -17.88 -28.70
C LEU A 170 1.86 -18.25 -28.35
N SER A 171 2.57 -18.63 -29.41
CA SER A 171 4.01 -18.50 -29.70
C SER A 171 5.06 -18.59 -28.57
N ALA A 172 5.72 -19.76 -28.53
CA ALA A 172 7.18 -19.98 -28.48
C ALA A 172 8.06 -19.18 -27.49
N ILE A 173 8.44 -19.85 -26.40
CA ILE A 173 9.71 -19.62 -25.70
C ILE A 173 10.50 -20.95 -25.74
N PRO A 174 11.70 -21.04 -26.35
CA PRO A 174 12.52 -22.23 -26.26
C PRO A 174 13.36 -22.18 -24.99
N LEU A 175 12.91 -22.84 -23.92
CA LEU A 175 13.73 -23.07 -22.73
C LEU A 175 14.34 -24.47 -22.80
N LYS A 176 15.66 -24.50 -23.02
CA LYS A 176 16.51 -25.68 -22.81
C LYS A 176 16.32 -26.18 -21.38
N SER A 177 15.68 -27.34 -21.25
CA SER A 177 15.48 -28.07 -20.00
C SER A 177 16.67 -29.00 -19.76
N ASP A 178 17.39 -28.84 -18.64
CA ASP A 178 18.24 -29.91 -18.08
C ASP A 178 18.62 -29.77 -16.58
N PHE A 179 17.98 -28.88 -15.79
CA PHE A 179 18.40 -28.62 -14.39
C PHE A 179 17.38 -28.92 -13.26
N THR A 180 16.20 -29.49 -13.53
CA THR A 180 15.08 -29.42 -12.57
C THR A 180 14.91 -30.58 -11.58
N ASN A 181 15.56 -31.73 -11.72
CA ASN A 181 15.23 -32.88 -10.85
C ASN A 181 15.97 -32.94 -9.50
N ARG A 182 17.07 -32.19 -9.29
CA ARG A 182 17.84 -32.24 -8.02
C ARG A 182 17.26 -31.37 -6.89
N ASN A 183 16.49 -30.33 -7.21
CA ASN A 183 16.02 -29.35 -6.21
C ASN A 183 14.73 -29.76 -5.47
N GLU A 184 13.93 -30.69 -6.00
CA GLU A 184 12.64 -31.05 -5.37
C GLU A 184 12.80 -31.94 -4.14
N ALA A 185 13.74 -32.87 -4.16
CA ALA A 185 14.05 -33.71 -3.00
C ALA A 185 14.65 -32.87 -1.86
N GLN A 186 15.51 -31.92 -2.21
CA GLN A 186 16.18 -31.03 -1.26
C GLN A 186 15.19 -30.05 -0.61
N THR A 187 14.29 -29.45 -1.39
CA THR A 187 13.23 -28.57 -0.86
C THR A 187 12.20 -29.32 0.00
N ARG A 188 11.87 -30.58 -0.33
CA ARG A 188 11.02 -31.41 0.54
C ARG A 188 11.72 -31.79 1.84
N ALA A 189 13.00 -32.13 1.79
CA ALA A 189 13.81 -32.43 2.98
C ALA A 189 13.98 -31.20 3.88
N GLU A 190 14.22 -30.02 3.30
CA GLU A 190 14.31 -28.75 4.04
C GLU A 190 12.97 -28.35 4.66
N MET A 191 11.84 -28.54 3.97
CA MET A 191 10.51 -28.32 4.55
C MET A 191 10.19 -29.33 5.67
N ALA A 192 10.60 -30.59 5.54
CA ALA A 192 10.44 -31.59 6.59
C ALA A 192 11.30 -31.26 7.82
N ALA A 193 12.54 -30.83 7.61
CA ALA A 193 13.44 -30.39 8.67
C ALA A 193 12.97 -29.10 9.35
N ALA A 194 12.43 -28.14 8.59
CA ALA A 194 11.83 -26.92 9.14
C ALA A 194 10.57 -27.24 9.97
N LYS A 195 9.74 -28.18 9.51
CA LYS A 195 8.56 -28.66 10.26
C LYS A 195 8.96 -29.35 11.57
N GLU A 196 10.07 -30.08 11.58
CA GLU A 196 10.57 -30.73 12.79
C GLU A 196 11.18 -29.72 13.77
N ARG A 197 11.91 -28.70 13.29
CA ARG A 197 12.38 -27.58 14.13
C ARG A 197 11.23 -26.79 14.75
N ALA A 198 10.17 -26.51 13.98
CA ALA A 198 8.99 -25.81 14.48
C ALA A 198 8.20 -26.63 15.52
N ARG A 199 8.28 -27.97 15.48
CA ARG A 199 7.73 -28.84 16.52
C ARG A 199 8.56 -28.83 17.80
N GLN A 200 9.88 -28.68 17.68
CA GLN A 200 10.78 -28.60 18.82
C GLN A 200 10.63 -27.31 19.63
N THR A 201 10.13 -26.23 19.02
CA THR A 201 9.82 -24.95 19.68
C THR A 201 8.49 -24.93 20.43
N LEU A 202 7.67 -25.99 20.34
CA LEU A 202 6.39 -26.06 21.05
C LEU A 202 6.59 -26.53 22.51
N PRO A 203 5.82 -25.99 23.47
CA PRO A 203 5.82 -26.48 24.85
C PRO A 203 5.57 -27.99 24.96
N ASN A 204 6.25 -28.68 25.88
CA ASN A 204 6.23 -30.15 25.99
C ASN A 204 4.82 -30.75 26.15
N TRP A 205 3.91 -30.07 26.86
CA TRP A 205 2.53 -30.52 27.03
C TRP A 205 1.75 -30.52 25.70
N LEU A 206 1.93 -29.50 24.87
CA LEU A 206 1.28 -29.38 23.55
C LEU A 206 1.87 -30.37 22.54
N ARG A 207 3.16 -30.71 22.67
CA ARG A 207 3.81 -31.77 21.89
C ARG A 207 3.21 -33.14 22.18
N LEU A 208 2.96 -33.45 23.45
CA LEU A 208 2.36 -34.71 23.89
C LEU A 208 0.91 -34.83 23.41
N GLU A 209 0.12 -33.75 23.47
CA GLU A 209 -1.24 -33.72 22.93
C GLU A 209 -1.30 -33.87 21.40
N LEU A 210 -0.38 -33.24 20.66
CA LEU A 210 -0.30 -33.36 19.20
C LEU A 210 0.22 -34.72 18.72
N ALA A 211 0.93 -35.46 19.57
CA ALA A 211 1.39 -36.82 19.28
C ALA A 211 0.25 -37.85 19.36
N SER A 212 -0.83 -37.55 20.11
CA SER A 212 -2.04 -38.36 20.12
C SER A 212 -2.84 -38.15 18.83
N LYS A 213 -2.94 -39.20 17.99
CA LYS A 213 -3.60 -39.13 16.68
C LYS A 213 -5.09 -38.75 16.75
N GLU A 214 -5.74 -39.06 17.87
CA GLU A 214 -7.18 -38.83 18.08
C GLU A 214 -7.47 -37.39 18.53
N ALA A 215 -6.58 -36.77 19.31
CA ALA A 215 -6.73 -35.40 19.80
C ALA A 215 -6.11 -34.34 18.85
N ALA A 216 -5.18 -34.74 17.99
CA ALA A 216 -4.39 -33.80 17.16
C ALA A 216 -5.24 -32.86 16.29
N LYS A 217 -6.39 -33.30 15.77
CA LYS A 217 -7.28 -32.44 14.96
C LYS A 217 -8.01 -31.40 15.82
N GLU A 218 -8.48 -31.78 17.00
CA GLU A 218 -9.20 -30.88 17.90
C GLU A 218 -8.26 -29.92 18.64
N VAL A 219 -7.07 -30.39 19.03
CA VAL A 219 -5.98 -29.57 19.59
C VAL A 219 -5.50 -28.55 18.56
N LYS A 220 -5.33 -28.95 17.28
CA LYS A 220 -5.04 -28.01 16.17
C LYS A 220 -6.13 -26.95 15.99
N ARG A 221 -7.40 -27.31 16.19
CA ARG A 221 -8.53 -26.38 16.09
C ARG A 221 -8.53 -25.38 17.25
N ARG A 222 -8.32 -25.83 18.49
CA ARG A 222 -8.34 -25.01 19.70
C ARG A 222 -7.13 -24.09 19.85
N TYR A 223 -5.95 -24.56 19.46
CA TYR A 223 -4.70 -23.82 19.61
C TYR A 223 -4.14 -23.37 18.25
N LYS A 224 -5.01 -23.12 17.26
CA LYS A 224 -4.65 -22.72 15.89
C LYS A 224 -3.65 -21.55 15.86
N ALA A 225 -3.79 -20.57 16.76
CA ALA A 225 -2.89 -19.43 16.88
C ALA A 225 -1.46 -19.80 17.32
N HIS A 226 -1.28 -20.91 18.05
CA HIS A 226 0.01 -21.37 18.59
C HIS A 226 0.63 -22.50 17.76
N ILE A 227 -0.16 -23.19 16.94
CA ILE A 227 0.27 -24.31 16.09
C ILE A 227 0.54 -23.84 14.64
N SER A 228 0.25 -22.57 14.32
CA SER A 228 0.44 -22.01 12.98
C SER A 228 1.92 -21.83 12.60
N ALA A 229 2.52 -22.93 12.19
CA ALA A 229 3.61 -22.99 11.22
C ALA A 229 3.44 -24.21 10.31
N ASP A 230 2.19 -24.60 9.99
CA ASP A 230 1.97 -25.47 8.83
C ASP A 230 2.25 -24.60 7.59
N ALA A 231 3.43 -24.77 7.00
CA ALA A 231 3.86 -24.17 5.72
C ALA A 231 2.96 -24.53 4.52
N ARG A 232 1.83 -25.23 4.76
CA ARG A 232 0.79 -25.54 3.77
C ARG A 232 -0.50 -24.73 3.96
N ASP A 233 -0.69 -24.08 5.12
CA ASP A 233 -1.88 -23.25 5.40
C ASP A 233 -1.61 -21.75 5.23
N VAL A 234 -0.38 -21.35 4.86
CA VAL A 234 -0.13 -20.05 4.22
C VAL A 234 -0.44 -20.14 2.72
N GLU A 235 -1.60 -20.71 2.40
CA GLU A 235 -2.29 -20.50 1.11
C GLU A 235 -3.12 -19.23 1.20
N ILE A 236 -2.60 -18.20 1.88
CA ILE A 236 -3.23 -16.90 1.89
C ILE A 236 -2.41 -15.95 1.02
N ASP A 237 -3.06 -15.57 -0.07
CA ASP A 237 -2.69 -14.58 -1.08
C ASP A 237 -2.56 -13.15 -0.50
N TRP A 238 -1.99 -12.99 0.71
CA TRP A 238 -1.71 -11.66 1.25
C TRP A 238 -0.42 -11.13 0.65
N ALA A 239 -0.55 -10.45 -0.49
CA ALA A 239 0.47 -9.51 -0.93
C ALA A 239 0.46 -8.26 -0.02
N CYS A 240 1.49 -7.43 -0.16
CA CYS A 240 1.50 -6.10 0.45
C CYS A 240 0.37 -5.26 -0.16
N MET A 241 -0.64 -4.88 0.64
CA MET A 241 -1.84 -4.17 0.17
C MET A 241 -2.17 -2.98 1.09
N PRO A 242 -1.33 -1.93 1.09
CA PRO A 242 -1.53 -0.76 1.93
C PRO A 242 -2.73 0.07 1.49
N GLU A 243 -3.33 0.82 2.41
CA GLU A 243 -4.36 1.82 2.07
C GLU A 243 -3.75 3.14 1.59
N LYS A 244 -2.57 3.47 2.13
CA LYS A 244 -1.83 4.69 1.80
C LYS A 244 -0.45 4.31 1.31
N LEU A 245 -0.15 4.67 0.07
CA LEU A 245 1.08 4.28 -0.60
C LEU A 245 1.84 5.52 -1.06
N SER A 246 3.09 5.64 -0.64
CA SER A 246 4.02 6.65 -1.13
C SER A 246 5.19 5.97 -1.82
N ILE A 247 5.44 6.31 -3.09
CA ILE A 247 6.46 5.65 -3.91
C ILE A 247 7.32 6.67 -4.66
N CYS A 248 8.48 6.21 -5.10
CA CYS A 248 9.40 6.95 -5.95
C CYS A 248 9.76 6.04 -7.14
N PRO A 249 8.93 5.96 -8.19
CA PRO A 249 9.20 5.06 -9.30
C PRO A 249 10.46 5.50 -10.05
N SER A 250 11.22 4.49 -10.50
CA SER A 250 12.29 4.65 -11.48
C SER A 250 12.10 3.63 -12.59
N LEU A 251 12.10 4.11 -13.82
CA LEU A 251 12.03 3.26 -15.01
C LEU A 251 13.43 2.70 -15.35
N PRO A 252 13.51 1.55 -16.05
CA PRO A 252 12.41 0.73 -16.55
C PRO A 252 11.79 -0.21 -15.49
N LEU A 253 10.54 -0.63 -15.69
CA LEU A 253 9.88 -1.74 -14.97
C LEU A 253 9.74 -3.02 -15.81
N HIS A 254 10.28 -3.02 -17.05
CA HIS A 254 10.25 -4.16 -17.98
C HIS A 254 8.80 -4.61 -18.29
N GLU A 255 8.48 -5.89 -18.12
CA GLU A 255 7.16 -6.48 -18.43
C GLU A 255 5.99 -5.79 -17.71
N HIS A 256 6.26 -5.15 -16.57
CA HIS A 256 5.26 -4.45 -15.77
C HIS A 256 5.06 -2.99 -16.20
N GLU A 257 5.74 -2.53 -17.25
CA GLU A 257 5.40 -1.27 -17.93
C GLU A 257 4.21 -1.41 -18.87
N GLU A 258 3.73 -2.62 -19.12
CA GLU A 258 2.46 -2.79 -19.82
C GLU A 258 1.32 -2.34 -18.89
N PRO A 259 0.46 -1.37 -19.29
CA PRO A 259 -0.59 -0.84 -18.41
C PRO A 259 -1.51 -1.91 -17.82
N LEU A 260 -1.82 -2.95 -18.58
CA LEU A 260 -2.64 -4.07 -18.11
C LEU A 260 -1.97 -4.86 -16.98
N ASN A 261 -0.66 -5.13 -17.09
CA ASN A 261 0.10 -5.83 -16.07
C ASN A 261 0.27 -4.95 -14.83
N PHE A 262 0.59 -3.67 -15.04
CA PHE A 262 0.70 -2.69 -13.97
C PHE A 262 -0.60 -2.59 -13.16
N ALA A 263 -1.75 -2.42 -13.81
CA ALA A 263 -3.05 -2.32 -13.14
C ALA A 263 -3.46 -3.61 -12.41
N ARG A 264 -2.96 -4.78 -12.83
CA ARG A 264 -3.26 -6.09 -12.20
C ARG A 264 -2.40 -6.40 -10.98
N MET A 265 -1.44 -5.55 -10.65
CA MET A 265 -0.61 -5.76 -9.47
C MET A 265 -1.43 -5.66 -8.17
N THR A 266 -1.18 -6.57 -7.24
CA THR A 266 -1.90 -6.69 -5.97
C THR A 266 -1.77 -5.47 -5.08
N ILE A 267 -0.64 -4.76 -5.17
CA ILE A 267 -0.36 -3.60 -4.32
C ILE A 267 -1.40 -2.49 -4.47
N TRP A 268 -1.99 -2.31 -5.65
CA TRP A 268 -2.96 -1.23 -5.92
C TRP A 268 -4.34 -1.48 -5.32
N THR A 269 -4.64 -2.71 -4.95
CA THR A 269 -6.03 -3.18 -4.76
C THR A 269 -6.77 -2.52 -3.60
N ARG A 270 -6.04 -1.98 -2.62
CA ARG A 270 -6.59 -1.26 -1.46
C ARG A 270 -6.17 0.21 -1.40
N VAL A 271 -5.38 0.68 -2.36
CA VAL A 271 -4.79 2.01 -2.29
C VAL A 271 -5.87 3.06 -2.49
N LYS A 272 -6.10 3.83 -1.42
CA LYS A 272 -7.01 4.97 -1.35
C LYS A 272 -6.27 6.28 -1.53
N GLU A 273 -5.08 6.38 -0.93
CA GLU A 273 -4.22 7.56 -1.04
C GLU A 273 -2.90 7.17 -1.70
N LEU A 274 -2.66 7.71 -2.89
CA LEU A 274 -1.44 7.46 -3.66
C LEU A 274 -0.61 8.74 -3.78
N ASP A 275 0.65 8.62 -3.43
CA ASP A 275 1.64 9.69 -3.45
C ASP A 275 2.87 9.24 -4.25
N VAL A 276 3.09 9.89 -5.38
CA VAL A 276 4.14 9.52 -6.34
C VAL A 276 5.09 10.69 -6.51
N PHE A 277 6.39 10.43 -6.31
CA PHE A 277 7.43 11.38 -6.67
C PHE A 277 8.31 10.82 -7.78
N VAL A 278 8.41 11.52 -8.91
CA VAL A 278 9.26 11.15 -10.03
C VAL A 278 10.50 12.03 -10.01
N SER A 279 11.67 11.42 -9.78
CA SER A 279 12.93 12.16 -9.71
C SER A 279 13.44 12.62 -11.07
N VAL A 280 13.06 11.94 -12.15
CA VAL A 280 13.51 12.24 -13.52
C VAL A 280 12.33 12.81 -14.31
N PRO A 281 12.31 14.11 -14.66
CA PRO A 281 11.17 14.73 -15.34
C PRO A 281 10.77 14.06 -16.66
N SER A 282 11.73 13.51 -17.42
CA SER A 282 11.43 12.80 -18.67
C SER A 282 10.63 11.51 -18.48
N GLU A 283 10.60 10.93 -17.28
CA GLU A 283 9.80 9.75 -16.96
C GLU A 283 8.35 10.09 -16.58
N VAL A 284 8.04 11.38 -16.37
CA VAL A 284 6.71 11.83 -15.93
C VAL A 284 5.60 11.34 -16.86
N PRO A 285 5.66 11.54 -18.19
CA PRO A 285 4.58 11.09 -19.08
C PRO A 285 4.26 9.61 -18.90
N ARG A 286 5.30 8.78 -18.88
CA ARG A 286 5.16 7.32 -18.79
C ARG A 286 4.62 6.88 -17.43
N CYS A 287 5.13 7.44 -16.34
CA CYS A 287 4.62 7.15 -15.00
C CYS A 287 3.16 7.57 -14.84
N LEU A 288 2.77 8.73 -15.38
CA LEU A 288 1.41 9.24 -15.27
C LEU A 288 0.42 8.39 -16.09
N GLU A 289 0.83 7.93 -17.28
CA GLU A 289 0.07 6.96 -18.09
C GLU A 289 -0.15 5.65 -17.32
N LEU A 290 0.89 5.07 -16.72
CA LEU A 290 0.78 3.85 -15.92
C LEU A 290 -0.19 4.03 -14.76
N ILE A 291 -0.10 5.14 -14.03
CA ILE A 291 -1.00 5.39 -12.89
C ILE A 291 -2.45 5.61 -13.35
N SER A 292 -2.66 6.24 -14.51
CA SER A 292 -4.01 6.40 -15.07
C SER A 292 -4.69 5.06 -15.40
N SER A 293 -3.93 3.98 -15.56
CA SER A 293 -4.47 2.63 -15.77
C SER A 293 -5.04 1.97 -14.51
N LEU A 294 -4.85 2.56 -13.32
CA LEU A 294 -5.28 2.02 -12.02
C LEU A 294 -6.79 2.20 -11.76
N VAL A 295 -7.63 2.00 -12.78
CA VAL A 295 -9.10 2.17 -12.73
C VAL A 295 -9.76 1.22 -11.71
N ALA A 296 -9.14 0.09 -11.39
CA ALA A 296 -9.63 -0.83 -10.36
C ALA A 296 -9.26 -0.42 -8.92
N SER A 297 -8.38 0.57 -8.74
CA SER A 297 -7.95 1.05 -7.42
C SER A 297 -8.97 2.04 -6.86
N PRO A 298 -9.33 1.96 -5.56
CA PRO A 298 -10.30 2.86 -4.93
C PRO A 298 -9.66 4.23 -4.57
N LEU A 299 -9.01 4.88 -5.53
CA LEU A 299 -8.25 6.11 -5.30
C LEU A 299 -9.17 7.30 -5.00
N ILE A 300 -9.02 7.86 -3.81
CA ILE A 300 -9.74 9.05 -3.33
C ILE A 300 -8.82 10.27 -3.21
N LYS A 301 -7.50 10.05 -3.11
CA LYS A 301 -6.48 11.11 -3.12
C LYS A 301 -5.28 10.67 -3.93
N PHE A 302 -4.80 11.56 -4.79
CA PHE A 302 -3.70 11.30 -5.70
C PHE A 302 -2.77 12.52 -5.82
N ARG A 303 -1.49 12.32 -5.47
CA ARG A 303 -0.44 13.33 -5.55
C ARG A 303 0.61 12.79 -6.48
N PHE A 304 0.93 13.58 -7.49
CA PHE A 304 1.99 13.28 -8.44
C PHE A 304 2.93 14.46 -8.51
N SER A 305 4.14 14.26 -8.02
CA SER A 305 5.16 15.29 -7.91
C SER A 305 6.36 14.94 -8.77
N SER A 306 6.97 15.98 -9.32
CA SER A 306 8.29 15.93 -9.96
C SER A 306 9.21 16.93 -9.30
N ILE A 307 10.36 17.23 -9.91
CA ILE A 307 11.21 18.36 -9.51
C ILE A 307 10.56 19.72 -9.79
N ASN A 308 9.71 19.83 -10.82
CA ASN A 308 9.26 21.12 -11.37
C ASN A 308 7.82 21.49 -10.98
N ALA A 309 6.98 20.49 -10.74
CA ALA A 309 5.56 20.68 -10.49
C ALA A 309 4.96 19.51 -9.68
N SER A 310 3.83 19.77 -9.02
CA SER A 310 3.02 18.77 -8.32
C SER A 310 1.55 18.89 -8.73
N LEU A 311 0.94 17.78 -9.12
CA LEU A 311 -0.50 17.64 -9.33
C LEU A 311 -1.12 16.98 -8.11
N LEU A 312 -2.15 17.59 -7.54
CA LEU A 312 -2.93 17.06 -6.43
C LEU A 312 -4.39 16.94 -6.87
N ILE A 313 -4.97 15.76 -6.66
CA ILE A 313 -6.37 15.47 -6.90
C ILE A 313 -6.94 14.83 -5.65
N SER A 314 -8.03 15.36 -5.12
CA SER A 314 -8.72 14.76 -3.98
C SER A 314 -10.23 14.83 -4.16
N LEU A 315 -10.91 13.78 -3.69
CA LEU A 315 -12.35 13.80 -3.53
C LEU A 315 -12.68 14.47 -2.19
N THR A 316 -13.67 15.36 -2.18
CA THR A 316 -14.14 15.94 -0.93
C THR A 316 -14.86 14.88 -0.09
N PRO A 317 -14.83 14.98 1.26
CA PRO A 317 -15.47 14.00 2.13
C PRO A 317 -16.98 13.85 1.88
N ASN A 318 -17.63 14.83 1.25
CA ASN A 318 -19.05 14.77 0.89
C ASN A 318 -19.31 13.99 -0.41
N GLY A 319 -18.28 13.67 -1.21
CA GLY A 319 -18.36 12.79 -2.38
C GLY A 319 -18.33 11.29 -2.06
N GLN A 320 -18.30 10.92 -0.78
CA GLN A 320 -18.45 9.54 -0.31
C GLN A 320 -19.70 9.34 0.57
N ARG A 321 -20.57 10.35 0.68
CA ARG A 321 -21.77 10.19 1.50
C ARG A 321 -22.73 9.25 0.77
N VAL A 322 -22.96 8.10 1.40
CA VAL A 322 -24.23 7.38 1.27
C VAL A 322 -25.29 8.42 1.57
N SER A 323 -26.00 8.89 0.56
CA SER A 323 -27.15 9.76 0.74
C SER A 323 -28.17 8.98 1.58
N ASP A 324 -28.65 9.58 2.67
CA ASP A 324 -29.75 9.03 3.47
C ASP A 324 -31.05 8.89 2.63
N GLU A 325 -31.06 9.42 1.40
CA GLU A 325 -32.17 9.38 0.45
C GLU A 325 -32.07 8.28 -0.63
N GLY A 326 -31.11 7.35 -0.55
CA GLY A 326 -31.07 6.18 -1.44
C GLY A 326 -30.66 6.46 -2.90
N LEU A 327 -30.27 7.68 -3.23
CA LEU A 327 -29.67 8.04 -4.52
C LEU A 327 -28.16 7.81 -4.47
N GLN A 328 -27.71 6.65 -4.96
CA GLN A 328 -26.28 6.30 -5.06
C GLN A 328 -25.49 7.46 -5.68
N GLN A 329 -24.62 8.10 -4.89
CA GLN A 329 -23.65 9.05 -5.45
C GLN A 329 -22.76 8.31 -6.46
N PRO A 330 -22.39 8.94 -7.58
CA PRO A 330 -21.54 8.30 -8.57
C PRO A 330 -20.17 7.99 -7.94
N ASP A 331 -19.76 6.73 -7.97
CA ASP A 331 -18.42 6.30 -7.52
C ASP A 331 -17.35 6.99 -8.39
N ILE A 332 -16.82 8.11 -7.89
CA ILE A 332 -15.77 8.86 -8.60
C ILE A 332 -14.46 8.11 -8.47
N ASN A 333 -13.94 7.61 -9.59
CA ASN A 333 -12.61 7.04 -9.66
C ASN A 333 -11.60 8.04 -10.25
N ILE A 334 -10.63 8.47 -9.45
CA ILE A 334 -9.59 9.43 -9.87
C ILE A 334 -8.76 8.90 -11.03
N ALA A 335 -8.38 7.61 -11.04
CA ALA A 335 -7.57 7.04 -12.11
C ALA A 335 -8.29 7.07 -13.46
N HIS A 336 -9.59 6.74 -13.46
CA HIS A 336 -10.42 6.83 -14.66
C HIS A 336 -10.54 8.27 -15.18
N GLY A 337 -10.78 9.24 -14.28
CA GLY A 337 -10.80 10.65 -14.64
C GLY A 337 -9.46 11.13 -15.18
N LEU A 338 -8.35 10.73 -14.57
CA LEU A 338 -6.99 11.02 -15.04
C LEU A 338 -6.76 10.42 -16.43
N GLN A 339 -7.24 9.21 -16.71
CA GLN A 339 -7.15 8.60 -18.03
C GLN A 339 -7.85 9.45 -19.10
N LYS A 340 -9.05 9.99 -18.80
CA LYS A 340 -9.76 10.91 -19.71
C LYS A 340 -8.97 12.22 -19.91
N VAL A 341 -8.38 12.76 -18.85
CA VAL A 341 -7.50 13.95 -18.94
C VAL A 341 -6.32 13.69 -19.87
N LEU A 342 -5.69 12.52 -19.78
CA LEU A 342 -4.57 12.16 -20.66
C LEU A 342 -4.98 11.81 -22.09
N GLN A 343 -6.25 11.41 -22.32
CA GLN A 343 -6.78 11.24 -23.68
C GLN A 343 -7.00 12.58 -24.39
N SER A 344 -7.26 13.67 -23.65
CA SER A 344 -7.30 15.01 -24.21
C SER A 344 -5.91 15.49 -24.59
N HIS A 345 -5.66 15.64 -25.90
CA HIS A 345 -4.36 16.12 -26.40
C HIS A 345 -3.96 17.47 -25.78
N VAL A 346 -4.92 18.37 -25.60
CA VAL A 346 -4.67 19.71 -25.04
C VAL A 346 -4.28 19.64 -23.58
N LEU A 347 -5.08 18.98 -22.74
CA LEU A 347 -4.80 18.88 -21.30
C LEU A 347 -3.54 18.06 -21.03
N ARG A 348 -3.32 16.99 -21.78
CA ARG A 348 -2.09 16.20 -21.71
C ARG A 348 -0.86 17.05 -22.03
N SER A 349 -0.88 17.82 -23.11
CA SER A 349 0.24 18.69 -23.49
C SER A 349 0.52 19.71 -22.40
N LEU A 350 -0.51 20.43 -21.95
CA LEU A 350 -0.39 21.45 -20.91
C LEU A 350 0.16 20.86 -19.60
N LEU A 351 -0.34 19.70 -19.18
CA LEU A 351 0.14 19.05 -17.98
C LEU A 351 1.61 18.63 -18.10
N PHE A 352 2.00 18.06 -19.24
CA PHE A 352 3.39 17.67 -19.49
C PHE A 352 4.31 18.88 -19.62
N ASP A 353 3.85 19.98 -20.21
CA ASP A 353 4.56 21.24 -20.29
C ASP A 353 4.89 21.75 -18.89
N GLU A 354 3.92 21.72 -17.97
CA GLU A 354 4.12 22.11 -16.57
C GLU A 354 5.17 21.24 -15.87
N PHE A 355 5.11 19.92 -16.04
CA PHE A 355 6.11 18.99 -15.49
C PHE A 355 7.50 19.13 -16.13
N ASN A 356 7.58 19.66 -17.36
CA ASN A 356 8.82 19.96 -18.07
C ASN A 356 9.30 21.40 -17.86
N ASN A 357 8.78 22.11 -16.84
CA ASN A 357 9.17 23.49 -16.48
C ASN A 357 8.76 24.55 -17.53
N HIS A 358 7.80 24.24 -18.41
CA HIS A 358 7.12 25.21 -19.25
C HIS A 358 5.85 25.70 -18.53
N ARG A 359 6.02 26.74 -17.70
CA ARG A 359 4.96 27.24 -16.82
C ARG A 359 3.77 27.78 -17.61
N ILE A 360 2.58 27.35 -17.23
CA ILE A 360 1.33 27.88 -17.77
C ILE A 360 0.96 29.14 -16.99
N PRO A 361 0.62 30.26 -17.67
CA PRO A 361 0.27 31.51 -16.99
C PRO A 361 -1.06 31.45 -16.25
N ASP A 362 -2.03 30.66 -16.74
CA ASP A 362 -3.35 30.49 -16.12
C ASP A 362 -3.55 29.05 -15.61
N ILE A 363 -2.95 28.77 -14.46
CA ILE A 363 -3.07 27.47 -13.77
C ILE A 363 -4.52 27.23 -13.34
N GLY A 364 -5.25 28.27 -12.97
CA GLY A 364 -6.64 28.17 -12.50
C GLY A 364 -7.58 27.63 -13.59
N MET A 365 -7.33 27.94 -14.87
CA MET A 365 -8.03 27.29 -15.98
C MET A 365 -7.67 25.81 -16.11
N LEU A 366 -6.39 25.44 -15.99
CA LEU A 366 -5.94 24.04 -16.06
C LEU A 366 -6.59 23.21 -14.93
N GLU A 367 -6.54 23.71 -13.69
CA GLU A 367 -7.17 23.07 -12.52
C GLU A 367 -8.66 22.83 -12.74
N ARG A 368 -9.40 23.85 -13.20
CA ARG A 368 -10.83 23.74 -13.49
C ARG A 368 -11.13 22.77 -14.62
N ALA A 369 -10.33 22.77 -15.69
CA ALA A 369 -10.52 21.88 -16.82
C ALA A 369 -10.29 20.41 -16.44
N ILE A 370 -9.24 20.12 -15.66
CA ILE A 370 -8.97 18.78 -15.12
C ILE A 370 -10.12 18.35 -14.19
N ALA A 371 -10.54 19.20 -13.24
CA ALA A 371 -11.63 18.90 -12.33
C ALA A 371 -12.96 18.64 -13.07
N SER A 372 -13.25 19.43 -14.10
CA SER A 372 -14.42 19.25 -14.96
C SER A 372 -14.39 17.90 -15.67
N MET A 373 -13.26 17.54 -16.28
CA MET A 373 -13.12 16.29 -17.03
C MET A 373 -13.22 15.05 -16.13
N ILE A 374 -12.65 15.10 -14.92
CA ILE A 374 -12.77 14.01 -13.94
C ILE A 374 -14.23 13.82 -13.54
N ARG A 375 -14.98 14.91 -13.29
CA ARG A 375 -16.41 14.84 -12.96
C ARG A 375 -17.27 14.32 -14.11
N GLN A 376 -16.95 14.67 -15.36
CA GLN A 376 -17.72 14.18 -16.52
C GLN A 376 -17.47 12.70 -16.81
N SER A 377 -16.28 12.19 -16.46
CA SER A 377 -15.91 10.79 -16.67
C SER A 377 -16.76 9.80 -15.86
N THR A 378 -17.40 10.24 -14.79
CA THR A 378 -18.22 9.39 -13.91
C THR A 378 -19.68 9.35 -14.36
N CYS A 379 -20.22 10.46 -14.86
CA CYS A 379 -21.57 10.51 -15.42
C CYS A 379 -21.72 9.64 -16.68
N THR A 380 -20.66 9.52 -17.48
CA THR A 380 -20.66 8.73 -18.71
C THR A 380 -20.64 7.22 -18.44
N SER A 381 -19.88 6.75 -17.46
CA SER A 381 -19.83 5.32 -17.08
C SER A 381 -21.17 4.78 -16.56
N ALA A 382 -21.91 5.58 -15.77
CA ALA A 382 -23.25 5.22 -15.28
C ALA A 382 -24.27 5.12 -16.43
N MET A 383 -24.14 5.96 -17.46
CA MET A 383 -25.00 5.91 -18.65
C MET A 383 -24.60 4.79 -19.62
N GLU A 384 -23.31 4.47 -19.76
CA GLU A 384 -22.81 3.38 -20.60
C GLU A 384 -23.18 2.01 -20.03
N SER A 385 -23.17 1.81 -18.70
CA SER A 385 -23.66 0.56 -18.08
C SER A 385 -25.17 0.36 -18.30
N THR A 386 -25.95 1.45 -18.38
CA THR A 386 -27.38 1.39 -18.67
C THR A 386 -27.67 1.18 -20.17
N ARG A 387 -26.80 1.69 -21.07
CA ARG A 387 -26.91 1.50 -22.53
C ARG A 387 -26.35 0.17 -23.03
N ALA A 388 -25.43 -0.47 -22.32
CA ALA A 388 -24.88 -1.78 -22.68
C ALA A 388 -25.93 -2.91 -22.70
N TYR A 389 -27.12 -2.69 -22.11
CA TYR A 389 -28.26 -3.60 -22.18
C TYR A 389 -29.28 -3.28 -23.29
N GLY A 390 -29.07 -2.21 -24.07
CA GLY A 390 -30.06 -1.82 -25.06
C GLY A 390 -29.55 -0.80 -26.06
N GLN A 391 -28.63 -1.17 -26.95
CA GLN A 391 -28.55 -0.66 -28.31
C GLN A 391 -27.40 -1.32 -29.09
N GLU A 392 -27.67 -2.49 -29.66
CA GLU A 392 -27.10 -2.82 -30.96
C GLU A 392 -27.90 -2.08 -32.05
N ARG A 393 -27.16 -1.55 -33.04
CA ARG A 393 -27.61 -0.87 -34.27
C ARG A 393 -27.89 0.63 -34.16
N ALA A 394 -26.91 1.44 -34.56
CA ALA A 394 -26.92 2.06 -35.89
C ALA A 394 -25.62 2.85 -36.15
N SER A 395 -25.00 2.56 -37.30
CA SER A 395 -23.88 3.27 -37.91
C SER A 395 -24.31 4.59 -38.56
N THR A 396 -23.45 5.62 -38.59
CA THR A 396 -22.71 6.11 -39.80
C THR A 396 -22.12 7.52 -39.69
N LYS A 397 -20.87 7.63 -40.18
CA LYS A 397 -20.21 8.66 -41.02
C LYS A 397 -19.94 10.11 -40.55
N GLU A 398 -18.63 10.37 -40.49
CA GLU A 398 -17.83 11.49 -41.09
C GLU A 398 -18.26 12.96 -40.96
N LYS A 399 -17.38 13.80 -40.38
CA LYS A 399 -16.75 14.92 -41.12
C LYS A 399 -15.61 15.66 -40.36
N LYS A 400 -14.49 15.77 -41.09
CA LYS A 400 -13.64 16.94 -41.40
C LYS A 400 -12.95 17.75 -40.29
N ASP A 401 -11.62 17.74 -40.39
CA ASP A 401 -10.64 18.47 -39.59
C ASP A 401 -10.73 20.00 -39.72
N SER A 402 -10.94 20.65 -38.57
CA SER A 402 -10.53 22.02 -38.29
C SER A 402 -9.86 22.02 -36.92
N ARG A 403 -8.57 22.38 -36.85
CA ARG A 403 -7.86 22.51 -35.56
C ARG A 403 -8.54 23.60 -34.72
N PRO A 404 -9.14 23.29 -33.56
CA PRO A 404 -9.76 24.29 -32.72
C PRO A 404 -8.68 25.14 -32.03
N SER A 405 -8.91 26.44 -31.92
CA SER A 405 -8.14 27.30 -31.02
C SER A 405 -8.25 26.81 -29.57
N LEU A 406 -7.26 27.11 -28.73
CA LEU A 406 -7.23 26.69 -27.31
C LEU A 406 -8.52 27.10 -26.56
N ALA A 407 -9.10 28.25 -26.92
CA ALA A 407 -10.38 28.74 -26.37
C ALA A 407 -11.62 27.98 -26.88
N SER A 408 -11.54 27.37 -28.07
CA SER A 408 -12.63 26.56 -28.64
C SER A 408 -12.59 25.08 -28.24
N SER A 409 -11.40 24.50 -28.01
CA SER A 409 -11.28 23.16 -27.40
C SER A 409 -11.61 23.16 -25.90
N LEU A 410 -11.42 24.31 -25.23
CA LEU A 410 -11.81 24.54 -23.83
C LEU A 410 -13.11 25.35 -23.73
N ALA A 411 -13.90 25.43 -24.80
CA ALA A 411 -15.25 25.98 -24.75
C ALA A 411 -16.17 24.99 -24.00
N PHE A 412 -15.91 24.86 -22.70
CA PHE A 412 -16.92 24.43 -21.76
C PHE A 412 -18.07 25.42 -21.89
N ASP A 413 -19.27 24.86 -22.00
CA ASP A 413 -20.53 25.56 -22.11
C ASP A 413 -20.55 26.76 -21.14
N ARG A 414 -20.38 27.98 -21.70
CA ARG A 414 -20.43 29.24 -20.93
C ARG A 414 -21.84 29.54 -20.41
N THR A 415 -22.79 28.62 -20.60
CA THR A 415 -24.14 28.68 -20.01
C THR A 415 -24.19 28.22 -18.56
N LEU A 416 -23.08 27.76 -17.96
CA LEU A 416 -22.90 27.80 -16.50
C LEU A 416 -22.57 29.24 -16.08
N SER A 417 -23.56 30.11 -16.32
CA SER A 417 -23.67 31.46 -15.81
C SER A 417 -23.49 31.42 -14.30
N ASP A 418 -22.53 32.22 -13.83
CA ASP A 418 -22.53 32.83 -12.51
C ASP A 418 -23.94 33.37 -12.21
N ASN A 419 -24.70 32.69 -11.36
CA ASN A 419 -25.65 33.28 -10.43
C ASN A 419 -26.24 32.20 -9.50
N ASP A 420 -26.08 32.47 -8.21
CA ASP A 420 -26.89 32.00 -7.09
C ASP A 420 -26.80 30.54 -6.65
N GLY A 421 -25.89 30.29 -5.71
CA GLY A 421 -25.91 29.11 -4.85
C GLY A 421 -24.55 28.76 -4.23
N HIS A 422 -24.17 29.47 -3.17
CA HIS A 422 -23.03 29.11 -2.33
C HIS A 422 -23.03 27.59 -2.02
N ALA A 423 -21.88 26.94 -2.24
CA ALA A 423 -21.60 25.58 -1.80
C ALA A 423 -22.39 24.43 -2.46
N SER A 424 -22.65 24.48 -3.78
CA SER A 424 -22.76 23.23 -4.53
C SER A 424 -21.41 22.52 -4.47
N GLU A 425 -21.33 21.53 -3.57
CA GLU A 425 -20.14 20.83 -3.11
C GLU A 425 -19.20 20.46 -4.27
N GLN A 426 -18.01 21.06 -4.34
CA GLN A 426 -16.99 20.62 -5.28
C GLN A 426 -16.58 19.19 -4.92
N LEU A 427 -17.17 18.20 -5.60
CA LEU A 427 -16.92 16.77 -5.37
C LEU A 427 -15.44 16.40 -5.62
N VAL A 428 -14.76 17.14 -6.50
CA VAL A 428 -13.36 16.93 -6.86
C VAL A 428 -12.60 18.25 -6.69
N CYS A 429 -11.51 18.20 -5.93
CA CYS A 429 -10.54 19.28 -5.79
C CYS A 429 -9.29 18.93 -6.60
N VAL A 430 -8.83 19.87 -7.43
CA VAL A 430 -7.60 19.75 -8.20
C VAL A 430 -6.71 20.95 -7.90
N LYS A 431 -5.43 20.69 -7.64
CA LYS A 431 -4.41 21.71 -7.44
C LYS A 431 -3.14 21.38 -8.22
N VAL A 432 -2.57 22.39 -8.87
CA VAL A 432 -1.30 22.29 -9.59
C VAL A 432 -0.33 23.28 -8.95
N LEU A 433 0.67 22.75 -8.25
CA LEU A 433 1.72 23.55 -7.62
C LEU A 433 2.92 23.64 -8.55
N GLN A 434 3.28 24.86 -8.93
CA GLN A 434 4.46 25.15 -9.74
C GLN A 434 5.69 25.43 -8.86
N GLY A 435 6.88 25.26 -9.42
CA GLY A 435 8.14 25.72 -8.82
C GLY A 435 9.01 24.59 -8.28
N ASN A 436 10.02 24.93 -7.48
CA ASN A 436 11.03 23.95 -7.05
C ASN A 436 10.45 22.94 -6.04
N GLN A 437 9.90 21.85 -6.56
CA GLN A 437 9.35 20.72 -5.82
C GLN A 437 10.43 19.69 -5.45
N ALA A 438 11.72 19.95 -5.73
CA ALA A 438 12.82 19.04 -5.41
C ALA A 438 12.91 18.68 -3.93
N HIS A 439 12.41 19.54 -3.04
CA HIS A 439 12.34 19.28 -1.60
C HIS A 439 11.45 18.07 -1.28
N TYR A 440 10.33 17.88 -1.99
CA TYR A 440 9.52 16.66 -1.85
C TYR A 440 10.27 15.39 -2.26
N GLY A 441 11.29 15.53 -3.11
CA GLY A 441 12.21 14.47 -3.50
C GLY A 441 13.34 14.21 -2.51
N LYS A 442 13.45 14.97 -1.42
CA LYS A 442 14.49 14.75 -0.42
C LYS A 442 14.04 13.69 0.57
N LEU A 443 14.94 12.75 0.84
CA LEU A 443 14.66 11.64 1.74
C LEU A 443 14.25 12.10 3.15
N LYS A 444 14.91 13.14 3.67
CA LYS A 444 14.59 13.72 4.99
C LYS A 444 13.15 14.21 5.06
N ASP A 445 12.71 14.94 4.04
CA ASP A 445 11.40 15.56 3.99
C ASP A 445 10.31 14.50 3.81
N ARG A 446 10.55 13.47 2.99
CA ARG A 446 9.63 12.32 2.86
C ARG A 446 9.55 11.45 4.11
N ARG A 447 10.66 11.26 4.83
CA ARG A 447 10.64 10.58 6.13
C ARG A 447 9.77 11.37 7.10
N GLN A 448 9.94 12.68 7.18
CA GLN A 448 9.16 13.53 8.08
C GLN A 448 7.67 13.50 7.72
N ASP A 449 7.34 13.66 6.44
CA ASP A 449 5.96 13.60 5.93
C ASP A 449 5.32 12.23 6.23
N PHE A 450 6.06 11.13 6.03
CA PHE A 450 5.61 9.79 6.41
C PHE A 450 5.30 9.69 7.91
N LEU A 451 6.20 10.16 8.79
CA LEU A 451 6.01 10.10 10.24
C LEU A 451 4.77 10.87 10.69
N VAL A 452 4.61 12.09 10.17
CA VAL A 452 3.44 12.94 10.44
C VAL A 452 2.15 12.22 10.02
N ARG A 453 2.14 11.60 8.85
CA ARG A 453 0.99 10.85 8.33
C ARG A 453 0.71 9.56 9.13
N ALA A 454 1.74 8.78 9.43
CA ALA A 454 1.63 7.51 10.14
C ALA A 454 1.16 7.68 11.59
N LEU A 455 1.50 8.81 12.20
CA LEU A 455 1.12 9.14 13.58
C LEU A 455 -0.20 9.92 13.68
N GLY A 456 -0.73 10.41 12.57
CA GLY A 456 -1.93 11.25 12.56
C GLY A 456 -1.74 12.61 13.26
N ILE A 457 -0.50 13.09 13.39
CA ILE A 457 -0.15 14.30 14.15
C ILE A 457 -0.33 15.58 13.32
N GLY A 458 -0.39 15.49 11.99
CA GLY A 458 -0.43 16.66 11.11
C GLY A 458 -1.77 16.90 10.43
N SER A 459 -1.97 18.15 10.02
CA SER A 459 -2.85 18.46 8.91
C SER A 459 -2.43 17.61 7.70
N ASP A 460 -3.41 17.02 7.01
CA ASP A 460 -3.18 16.29 5.76
C ASP A 460 -2.19 17.11 4.89
N PRO A 461 -1.12 16.55 4.30
CA PRO A 461 -0.18 17.35 3.49
C PRO A 461 -0.86 18.09 2.32
N TRP A 462 -2.11 17.73 2.04
CA TRP A 462 -3.06 18.31 1.11
C TRP A 462 -3.76 19.58 1.62
N LYS A 463 -3.85 19.79 2.94
CA LYS A 463 -4.46 20.97 3.56
C LYS A 463 -3.57 22.21 3.46
N ASN A 464 -2.26 22.04 3.46
CA ASN A 464 -1.31 23.16 3.30
C ASN A 464 -1.32 23.75 1.88
N VAL A 465 -2.10 23.19 0.96
CA VAL A 465 -2.24 23.64 -0.43
C VAL A 465 -3.47 24.55 -0.63
N GLN A 466 -4.25 24.78 0.43
CA GLN A 466 -5.44 25.66 0.39
C GLN A 466 -5.15 27.12 0.75
N HIS A 467 -3.89 27.50 0.99
CA HIS A 467 -3.48 28.87 1.30
C HIS A 467 -2.68 29.50 0.16
#